data_AF-A0A1J0VK06-F1
#
_entry.id   AF-A0A1J0VK06-F1
#
_cell.length_a   1.000
_cell.length_b   1.000
_cell.length_c   1.000
_cell.angle_alpha   90.00
_cell.angle_beta   90.00
_cell.angle_gamma   90.00
#
_symmetry.space_group_name_H-M   'P 1'
#
loop_
_entity.id
_entity.type
_entity.pdbx_description
1 polymer ?
#
loop_
_entity_poly.entity_id
_entity_poly.type
_entity_poly.pdbx_seq_one_letter_code
_entity_poly.pdbx_strand_id
1 'polypeptide(L)'
;MYEGNPDEVHADSDDVRFLLEETASLFPGLKITHEDIVSTWAGVRPLTFDENQPKGARNKVLHDLSRHGLSGVYALTAGPIMSHRDTGREVVTKLLQEIEPHGQKTSLEYASEFSLNYADNFYSEFSEESIKKAVKDEDARTIFDVIYRRLGIGWDYDALPELDVDHVSRIMARELHWTEVDRKSEVQTFLKESKRLFDVPDI
;
A
#
# COMPACT_ATOMS: atom_id res chain seq x y z
N MET A 1 5.70 0.80 20.01
CA MET A 1 6.41 1.28 18.81
C MET A 1 6.76 0.04 18.01
N TYR A 2 6.76 0.09 16.67
CA TYR A 2 7.18 -1.06 15.88
C TYR A 2 8.71 -0.98 15.68
N GLU A 3 9.42 -2.05 16.00
CA GLU A 3 10.89 -2.10 16.01
C GLU A 3 11.47 -2.99 14.90
N GLY A 4 10.61 -3.70 14.15
CA GLY A 4 11.02 -4.58 13.05
C GLY A 4 11.22 -3.85 11.73
N ASN A 5 11.48 -4.62 10.67
CA ASN A 5 11.50 -4.10 9.31
C ASN A 5 10.08 -3.65 8.90
N PRO A 6 9.85 -2.36 8.54
CA PRO A 6 8.53 -1.89 8.15
C PRO A 6 7.98 -2.56 6.89
N ASP A 7 8.83 -3.11 6.02
CA ASP A 7 8.41 -3.88 4.85
C ASP A 7 7.90 -5.29 5.22
N GLU A 8 8.16 -5.72 6.46
CA GLU A 8 7.79 -7.04 6.97
C GLU A 8 6.61 -7.00 7.95
N VAL A 9 6.04 -5.82 8.22
CA VAL A 9 4.92 -5.69 9.16
C VAL A 9 3.72 -6.53 8.70
N HIS A 10 3.16 -7.29 9.63
CA HIS A 10 1.95 -8.11 9.47
C HIS A 10 1.23 -8.16 10.83
N ALA A 11 -0.05 -8.51 10.83
CA ALA A 11 -0.79 -8.67 12.08
C ALA A 11 -0.28 -9.90 12.83
N ASP A 12 -0.24 -9.83 14.16
CA ASP A 12 0.06 -10.97 15.02
C ASP A 12 -1.18 -11.51 15.75
N SER A 13 -0.98 -12.56 16.55
CA SER A 13 -2.07 -13.21 17.29
C SER A 13 -2.65 -12.32 18.40
N ASP A 14 -1.86 -11.38 18.93
CA ASP A 14 -2.32 -10.42 19.93
C ASP A 14 -3.17 -9.33 19.29
N ASP A 15 -2.83 -8.87 18.08
CA ASP A 15 -3.66 -7.96 17.27
C ASP A 15 -5.04 -8.59 16.99
N VAL A 16 -5.06 -9.84 16.54
CA VAL A 16 -6.30 -10.57 16.24
C VAL A 16 -7.15 -10.76 17.51
N ARG A 17 -6.53 -11.22 18.60
CA ARG A 17 -7.23 -11.42 19.88
C ARG A 17 -7.85 -10.12 20.38
N PHE A 18 -7.08 -9.04 20.37
CA PHE A 18 -7.55 -7.71 20.78
C PHE A 18 -8.78 -7.28 19.96
N LEU A 19 -8.73 -7.38 18.62
CA LEU A 19 -9.84 -6.96 17.78
C LEU A 19 -11.09 -7.84 17.95
N LEU A 20 -10.94 -9.15 18.15
CA LEU A 20 -12.06 -10.06 18.43
C LEU A 20 -12.71 -9.73 19.78
N GLU A 21 -11.91 -9.49 20.83
CA GLU A 21 -12.41 -9.11 22.15
C GLU A 21 -13.15 -7.77 22.13
N GLU A 22 -12.58 -6.74 21.50
CA GLU A 22 -13.23 -5.44 21.34
C GLU A 22 -14.52 -5.53 20.52
N THR A 23 -14.52 -6.33 19.44
CA THR A 23 -15.71 -6.56 18.61
C THR A 23 -16.81 -7.26 19.40
N ALA A 24 -16.48 -8.30 20.17
CA ALA A 24 -17.43 -9.01 21.02
C ALA A 24 -17.99 -8.10 22.12
N SER A 25 -17.17 -7.19 22.66
CA SER A 25 -17.60 -6.20 23.66
C SER A 25 -18.56 -5.16 23.06
N LEU A 26 -18.26 -4.63 21.88
CA LEU A 26 -19.08 -3.59 21.23
C LEU A 26 -20.33 -4.15 20.55
N PHE A 27 -20.27 -5.38 20.04
CA PHE A 27 -21.30 -6.02 19.24
C PHE A 27 -21.58 -7.48 19.69
N PRO A 28 -22.09 -7.68 20.92
CA PRO A 28 -22.25 -9.02 21.50
C PRO A 28 -23.21 -9.95 20.72
N GLY A 29 -24.07 -9.40 19.87
CA GLY A 29 -24.98 -10.16 19.02
C GLY A 29 -24.37 -10.69 17.72
N LEU A 30 -23.22 -10.17 17.28
CA LEU A 30 -22.61 -10.49 15.98
C LEU A 30 -21.94 -11.86 15.98
N LYS A 31 -21.43 -12.31 17.15
CA LYS A 31 -20.81 -13.63 17.36
C LYS A 31 -19.69 -13.99 16.38
N ILE A 32 -18.90 -13.00 15.96
CA ILE A 32 -17.71 -13.21 15.12
C ILE A 32 -16.67 -14.03 15.88
N THR A 33 -16.14 -15.06 15.25
CA THR A 33 -15.03 -15.88 15.76
C THR A 33 -13.79 -15.75 14.87
N HIS A 34 -12.71 -16.41 15.26
CA HIS A 34 -11.46 -16.43 14.47
C HIS A 34 -11.68 -17.01 13.07
N GLU A 35 -12.54 -18.01 12.96
CA GLU A 35 -12.90 -18.69 11.71
C GLU A 35 -13.65 -17.80 10.72
N ASP A 36 -14.21 -16.69 11.18
CA ASP A 36 -14.88 -15.70 10.32
C ASP A 36 -13.89 -14.69 9.70
N ILE A 37 -12.62 -14.69 10.12
CA ILE A 37 -11.61 -13.78 9.60
C ILE A 37 -11.10 -14.33 8.25
N VAL A 38 -11.30 -13.56 7.18
CA VAL A 38 -10.86 -13.95 5.83
C VAL A 38 -9.41 -13.58 5.53
N SER A 39 -8.89 -12.55 6.19
CA SER A 39 -7.54 -12.03 6.00
C SER A 39 -7.20 -10.97 7.05
N THR A 40 -5.90 -10.73 7.26
CA THR A 40 -5.40 -9.61 8.07
C THR A 40 -4.52 -8.69 7.24
N TRP A 41 -4.25 -7.48 7.73
CA TRP A 41 -3.17 -6.64 7.18
C TRP A 41 -2.72 -5.66 8.26
N ALA A 42 -1.47 -5.20 8.15
CA ALA A 42 -0.91 -4.24 9.07
C ALA A 42 -0.14 -3.14 8.31
N GLY A 43 0.09 -2.04 9.01
CA GLY A 43 0.86 -0.92 8.47
C GLY A 43 1.47 -0.09 9.59
N VAL A 44 2.67 0.42 9.33
CA VAL A 44 3.38 1.30 10.27
C VAL A 44 3.03 2.76 9.97
N ARG A 45 2.72 3.53 11.02
CA ARG A 45 2.50 4.97 10.89
C ARG A 45 3.84 5.71 11.06
N PRO A 46 4.29 6.54 10.10
CA PRO A 46 5.58 7.23 10.16
C PRO A 46 5.47 8.51 11.02
N LEU A 47 5.27 8.36 12.33
CA LEU A 47 5.03 9.46 13.25
C LEU A 47 6.35 10.05 13.80
N THR A 48 6.34 11.34 14.16
CA THR A 48 7.48 11.99 14.81
C THR A 48 7.69 11.40 16.20
N PHE A 49 8.94 11.10 16.58
CA PHE A 49 9.25 10.73 17.96
C PHE A 49 9.04 11.93 18.91
N ASP A 50 8.40 11.69 20.04
CA ASP A 50 8.20 12.66 21.13
C ASP A 50 8.17 11.89 22.45
N GLU A 51 9.03 12.27 23.40
CA GLU A 51 9.14 11.61 24.72
C GLU A 51 7.83 11.64 25.51
N ASN A 52 6.98 12.64 25.28
CA ASN A 52 5.68 12.78 25.94
C ASN A 52 4.57 12.02 25.20
N GLN A 53 4.85 11.51 24.00
CA GLN A 53 3.92 10.75 23.17
C GLN A 53 4.55 9.40 22.77
N PRO A 54 4.50 8.36 23.63
CA PRO A 54 5.22 7.10 23.42
C PRO A 54 4.79 6.30 22.17
N LYS A 55 3.65 6.66 21.55
CA LYS A 55 3.19 6.10 20.27
C LYS A 55 3.49 7.01 19.06
N GLY A 56 4.30 8.04 19.25
CA GLY A 56 4.64 9.06 18.26
C GLY A 56 3.62 10.20 18.19
N ALA A 57 4.13 11.39 17.89
CA ALA A 57 3.32 12.59 17.70
C ALA A 57 2.64 12.58 16.33
N ARG A 58 1.35 12.93 16.32
CA ARG A 58 0.49 12.84 15.13
C ARG A 58 0.45 14.10 14.28
N ASN A 59 1.17 15.14 14.69
CA ASN A 59 1.32 16.35 13.91
C ASN A 59 2.17 16.07 12.67
N LYS A 60 1.74 16.65 11.55
CA LYS A 60 2.55 16.77 10.33
C LYS A 60 3.80 17.60 10.65
N VAL A 61 4.97 17.08 10.30
CA VAL A 61 6.25 17.80 10.48
C VAL A 61 7.11 17.62 9.24
N LEU A 62 7.52 18.75 8.65
CA LEU A 62 8.56 18.81 7.62
C LEU A 62 9.90 19.14 8.30
N HIS A 63 10.79 18.14 8.34
CA HIS A 63 12.12 18.24 8.94
C HIS A 63 13.12 18.73 7.91
N ASP A 64 13.78 19.84 8.21
CA ASP A 64 14.96 20.30 7.47
C ASP A 64 16.21 19.60 8.04
N LEU A 65 16.89 18.80 7.20
CA LEU A 65 18.05 18.01 7.58
C LEU A 65 19.37 18.75 7.41
N SER A 66 19.36 20.05 7.08
CA SER A 66 20.55 20.90 6.98
C SER A 66 21.40 20.86 8.25
N ARG A 67 20.76 20.80 9.43
CA ARG A 67 21.43 20.67 10.75
C ARG A 67 22.22 19.37 10.90
N HIS A 68 21.93 18.37 10.07
CA HIS A 68 22.63 17.08 10.01
C HIS A 68 23.62 17.01 8.85
N GLY A 69 23.97 18.15 8.23
CA GLY A 69 24.90 18.22 7.09
C GLY A 69 24.26 17.86 5.74
N LEU A 70 22.95 17.68 5.70
CA LEU A 70 22.19 17.32 4.49
C LEU A 70 21.43 18.53 3.95
N SER A 71 22.17 19.54 3.49
CA SER A 71 21.58 20.76 2.94
C SER A 71 20.69 20.45 1.74
N GLY A 72 19.48 21.03 1.72
CA GLY A 72 18.48 20.78 0.66
C GLY A 72 17.77 19.43 0.77
N VAL A 73 18.00 18.67 1.84
CA VAL A 73 17.31 17.41 2.11
C VAL A 73 16.26 17.63 3.19
N TYR A 74 15.04 17.19 2.90
CA TYR A 74 13.90 17.29 3.78
C TYR A 74 13.30 15.90 4.03
N ALA A 75 12.82 15.67 5.25
CA ALA A 75 12.03 14.50 5.60
C ALA A 75 10.64 14.92 6.09
N LEU A 76 9.61 14.16 5.72
CA LEU A 76 8.24 14.39 6.18
C LEU A 76 7.82 13.24 7.11
N THR A 77 7.30 13.58 8.28
CA THR A 77 6.64 12.62 9.18
C THR A 77 5.16 12.98 9.36
N ALA A 78 4.33 11.97 9.61
CA ALA A 78 2.89 12.03 9.51
C ALA A 78 2.44 12.54 8.14
N GLY A 79 1.36 13.32 8.06
CA GLY A 79 0.73 13.68 6.78
C GLY A 79 -0.24 12.60 6.31
N PRO A 80 -1.37 12.41 7.01
CA PRO A 80 -2.36 11.41 6.64
C PRO A 80 -2.87 11.63 5.22
N ILE A 81 -3.34 10.56 4.57
CA ILE A 81 -3.86 10.61 3.19
C ILE A 81 -4.91 11.71 2.98
N MET A 82 -5.73 12.01 4.00
CA MET A 82 -6.74 13.07 3.95
C MET A 82 -6.16 14.47 3.72
N SER A 83 -4.90 14.71 4.10
CA SER A 83 -4.22 16.01 3.95
C SER A 83 -3.11 16.01 2.90
N HIS A 84 -2.92 14.93 2.14
CA HIS A 84 -1.75 14.78 1.25
C HIS A 84 -1.56 15.95 0.27
N ARG A 85 -2.64 16.48 -0.31
CA ARG A 85 -2.57 17.61 -1.25
C ARG A 85 -2.14 18.91 -0.58
N ASP A 86 -2.66 19.18 0.61
CA ASP A 86 -2.28 20.34 1.41
C ASP A 86 -0.81 20.24 1.84
N THR A 87 -0.39 19.06 2.32
CA THR A 87 1.01 18.74 2.61
C THR A 87 1.91 18.97 1.40
N GLY A 88 1.52 18.51 0.22
CA GLY A 88 2.29 18.73 -1.01
C GLY A 88 2.48 20.21 -1.32
N ARG A 89 1.44 21.04 -1.15
CA ARG A 89 1.56 22.49 -1.34
C ARG A 89 2.50 23.13 -0.34
N GLU A 90 2.42 22.75 0.94
CA GLU A 90 3.32 23.25 1.98
C GLU A 90 4.79 22.92 1.69
N VAL A 91 5.07 21.66 1.31
CA VAL A 91 6.42 21.21 0.92
C VAL A 91 6.92 22.01 -0.28
N VAL A 92 6.11 22.16 -1.34
CA VAL A 92 6.50 22.94 -2.52
C VAL A 92 6.76 24.40 -2.16
N THR A 93 5.90 25.04 -1.36
CA THR A 93 6.11 26.42 -0.89
C THR A 93 7.42 26.57 -0.12
N LYS A 94 7.78 25.58 0.71
CA LYS A 94 9.06 25.59 1.44
C LYS A 94 10.25 25.45 0.48
N LEU A 95 10.19 24.49 -0.44
CA LEU A 95 11.29 24.24 -1.40
C LEU A 95 11.52 25.41 -2.35
N LEU A 96 10.47 26.12 -2.78
CA LEU A 96 10.59 27.29 -3.65
C LEU A 96 11.35 28.47 -3.01
N GLN A 97 11.62 28.43 -1.71
CA GLN A 97 12.46 29.42 -1.03
C GLN A 97 13.96 29.16 -1.26
N GLU A 98 14.32 27.94 -1.67
CA GLU A 98 15.71 27.47 -1.76
C GLU A 98 16.09 27.00 -3.16
N ILE A 99 15.10 26.58 -3.95
CA ILE A 99 15.30 26.00 -5.27
C ILE A 99 14.39 26.72 -6.27
N GLU A 100 14.97 27.22 -7.35
CA GLU A 100 14.20 27.71 -8.50
C GLU A 100 13.75 26.54 -9.37
N PRO A 101 12.44 26.41 -9.65
CA PRO A 101 11.93 25.33 -10.49
C PRO A 101 12.39 25.53 -11.93
N HIS A 102 12.93 24.48 -12.54
CA HIS A 102 13.25 24.47 -13.95
C HIS A 102 12.07 23.90 -14.76
N GLY A 103 11.73 24.55 -15.87
CA GLY A 103 10.69 24.10 -16.79
C GLY A 103 9.43 24.96 -16.79
N GLN A 104 8.48 24.59 -17.66
CA GLN A 104 7.23 25.31 -17.79
C GLN A 104 6.24 24.88 -16.70
N LYS A 105 5.63 25.84 -16.01
CA LYS A 105 4.54 25.58 -15.07
C LYS A 105 3.38 24.89 -15.80
N THR A 106 2.96 23.74 -15.30
CA THR A 106 1.78 23.01 -15.77
C THR A 106 0.60 23.18 -14.79
N SER A 107 -0.60 22.94 -15.30
CA SER A 107 -1.80 22.81 -14.46
C SER A 107 -1.87 21.39 -13.91
N LEU A 108 -2.24 21.26 -12.63
CA LEU A 108 -2.49 19.96 -12.03
C LEU A 108 -3.90 19.49 -12.41
N GLU A 109 -3.98 18.33 -13.04
CA GLU A 109 -5.24 17.61 -13.23
C GLU A 109 -5.39 16.59 -12.10
N TYR A 110 -6.41 16.80 -11.26
CA TYR A 110 -6.68 15.93 -10.10
C TYR A 110 -7.71 14.84 -10.38
N ALA A 111 -8.39 14.92 -11.53
CA ALA A 111 -9.34 13.90 -11.95
C ALA A 111 -8.56 12.64 -12.30
N SER A 112 -9.03 11.48 -11.83
CA SER A 112 -8.55 10.23 -12.39
C SER A 112 -9.12 10.07 -13.79
N GLU A 113 -8.31 9.54 -14.71
CA GLU A 113 -8.83 8.98 -15.97
C GLU A 113 -9.70 7.73 -15.72
N PHE A 114 -9.58 7.16 -14.53
CA PHE A 114 -10.37 6.05 -14.02
C PHE A 114 -11.79 6.52 -13.69
N SER A 115 -12.79 5.93 -14.36
CA SER A 115 -14.21 6.12 -14.06
C SER A 115 -14.63 5.08 -13.02
N LEU A 116 -14.83 5.48 -11.77
CA LEU A 116 -15.43 4.62 -10.74
C LEU A 116 -16.92 4.41 -11.04
N ASN A 117 -17.25 3.51 -11.96
CA ASN A 117 -18.60 2.94 -12.01
C ASN A 117 -18.69 1.85 -10.93
N TYR A 118 -19.08 2.24 -9.72
CA TYR A 118 -19.36 1.32 -8.60
C TYR A 118 -20.42 0.23 -8.91
N ALA A 119 -21.09 0.32 -10.07
CA ALA A 119 -22.11 -0.61 -10.53
C ALA A 119 -21.56 -1.73 -11.44
N ASP A 120 -20.34 -1.60 -11.96
CA ASP A 120 -19.68 -2.64 -12.74
C ASP A 120 -18.81 -3.47 -11.79
N ASN A 121 -19.01 -4.78 -11.78
CA ASN A 121 -18.30 -5.73 -10.91
C ASN A 121 -16.78 -5.46 -10.96
N PHE A 122 -16.09 -5.48 -9.83
CA PHE A 122 -14.61 -5.40 -9.77
C PHE A 122 -13.91 -6.34 -10.78
N TYR A 123 -14.55 -7.46 -11.11
CA TYR A 123 -14.11 -8.42 -12.12
C TYR A 123 -14.14 -7.95 -13.58
N SER A 124 -14.98 -6.98 -13.96
CA SER A 124 -15.10 -6.56 -15.37
C SER A 124 -13.86 -5.83 -15.87
N GLU A 125 -13.01 -5.36 -14.96
CA GLU A 125 -11.78 -4.64 -15.31
C GLU A 125 -10.53 -5.54 -15.29
N PHE A 126 -10.58 -6.70 -14.61
CA PHE A 126 -9.47 -7.64 -14.62
C PHE A 126 -9.37 -8.34 -15.99
N SER A 127 -8.40 -7.89 -16.78
CA SER A 127 -8.18 -8.35 -18.15
C SER A 127 -6.69 -8.32 -18.51
N GLU A 128 -6.31 -9.03 -19.58
CA GLU A 128 -4.94 -8.93 -20.11
C GLU A 128 -4.56 -7.47 -20.44
N GLU A 129 -5.51 -6.66 -20.91
CA GLU A 129 -5.25 -5.25 -21.22
C GLU A 129 -4.99 -4.43 -19.95
N SER A 130 -5.75 -4.65 -18.88
CA SER A 130 -5.52 -3.99 -17.58
C SER A 130 -4.14 -4.35 -16.99
N ILE A 131 -3.70 -5.60 -17.14
CA ILE A 131 -2.38 -6.05 -16.69
C ILE A 131 -1.29 -5.37 -17.51
N LYS A 132 -1.46 -5.28 -18.84
CA LYS A 132 -0.53 -4.56 -19.72
C LYS A 132 -0.45 -3.08 -19.38
N LYS A 133 -1.59 -2.45 -19.13
CA LYS A 133 -1.67 -1.06 -18.69
C LYS A 133 -0.90 -0.85 -17.38
N ALA A 134 -1.16 -1.69 -16.38
CA ALA A 134 -0.46 -1.62 -15.09
C ALA A 134 1.07 -1.68 -15.28
N VAL A 135 1.56 -2.55 -16.16
CA VAL A 135 2.99 -2.70 -16.45
C VAL A 135 3.57 -1.52 -17.25
N LYS A 136 2.89 -1.08 -18.31
CA LYS A 136 3.40 -0.09 -19.27
C LYS A 136 3.24 1.35 -18.79
N ASP A 137 2.10 1.65 -18.19
CA ASP A 137 1.69 3.02 -17.88
C ASP A 137 1.82 3.34 -16.39
N GLU A 138 1.76 2.32 -15.52
CA GLU A 138 1.69 2.50 -14.06
C GLU A 138 2.87 1.88 -13.31
N ASP A 139 3.93 1.53 -14.04
CA ASP A 139 5.20 1.02 -13.53
C ASP A 139 5.07 -0.21 -12.60
N ALA A 140 4.09 -1.08 -12.85
CA ALA A 140 3.98 -2.35 -12.14
C ALA A 140 5.14 -3.28 -12.53
N ARG A 141 5.96 -3.67 -11.56
CA ARG A 141 7.17 -4.50 -11.78
C ARG A 141 7.10 -5.85 -11.12
N THR A 142 6.16 -6.07 -10.22
CA THR A 142 5.94 -7.34 -9.50
C THR A 142 4.51 -7.82 -9.70
N ILE A 143 4.27 -9.12 -9.56
CA ILE A 143 2.91 -9.67 -9.58
C ILE A 143 2.07 -9.02 -8.47
N PHE A 144 2.70 -8.70 -7.34
CA PHE A 144 2.07 -7.99 -6.24
C PHE A 144 1.62 -6.57 -6.64
N ASP A 145 2.40 -5.82 -7.44
CA ASP A 145 1.99 -4.51 -7.96
C ASP A 145 0.67 -4.62 -8.73
N VAL A 146 0.59 -5.58 -9.64
CA VAL A 146 -0.60 -5.78 -10.48
C VAL A 146 -1.79 -6.18 -9.62
N ILE A 147 -1.65 -7.22 -8.79
CA ILE A 147 -2.77 -7.84 -8.08
C ILE A 147 -3.29 -6.96 -6.92
N TYR A 148 -2.41 -6.42 -6.09
CA TYR A 148 -2.82 -5.69 -4.88
C TYR A 148 -2.80 -4.17 -5.04
N ARG A 149 -1.88 -3.60 -5.84
CA ARG A 149 -1.65 -2.15 -5.87
C ARG A 149 -2.25 -1.42 -7.05
N ARG A 150 -2.48 -2.08 -8.20
CA ARG A 150 -3.06 -1.47 -9.41
C ARG A 150 -4.49 -1.93 -9.64
N LEU A 151 -4.69 -3.24 -9.77
CA LEU A 151 -6.01 -3.80 -10.10
C LEU A 151 -6.87 -4.07 -8.86
N GLY A 152 -6.25 -4.16 -7.68
CA GLY A 152 -6.96 -4.34 -6.41
C GLY A 152 -7.68 -5.67 -6.24
N ILE A 153 -7.60 -6.59 -7.21
CA ILE A 153 -8.23 -7.92 -7.17
C ILE A 153 -7.74 -8.77 -5.99
N GLY A 154 -6.56 -8.47 -5.44
CA GLY A 154 -6.06 -9.10 -4.21
C GLY A 154 -6.87 -8.76 -2.95
N TRP A 155 -7.66 -7.69 -2.97
CA TRP A 155 -8.55 -7.31 -1.86
C TRP A 155 -9.95 -7.90 -1.98
N ASP A 156 -10.26 -8.53 -3.11
CA ASP A 156 -11.49 -9.28 -3.32
C ASP A 156 -11.23 -10.73 -2.89
N TYR A 157 -11.64 -11.04 -1.66
CA TYR A 157 -11.41 -12.35 -1.04
C TYR A 157 -12.27 -13.47 -1.66
N ASP A 158 -13.31 -13.13 -2.41
CA ASP A 158 -14.07 -14.10 -3.21
C ASP A 158 -13.35 -14.37 -4.55
N ALA A 159 -12.72 -13.35 -5.14
CA ALA A 159 -11.98 -13.46 -6.41
C ALA A 159 -10.61 -14.11 -6.29
N LEU A 160 -9.86 -13.74 -5.25
CA LEU A 160 -8.45 -14.07 -5.12
C LEU A 160 -8.18 -15.58 -5.18
N PRO A 161 -8.98 -16.46 -4.55
CA PRO A 161 -8.78 -17.90 -4.65
C PRO A 161 -8.96 -18.47 -6.07
N GLU A 162 -9.75 -17.82 -6.91
CA GLU A 162 -10.01 -18.23 -8.30
C GLU A 162 -9.02 -17.63 -9.30
N LEU A 163 -8.18 -16.69 -8.87
CA LEU A 163 -7.26 -15.96 -9.72
C LEU A 163 -6.14 -16.86 -10.27
N ASP A 164 -6.05 -16.96 -11.59
CA ASP A 164 -4.94 -17.64 -12.27
C ASP A 164 -3.66 -16.78 -12.26
N VAL A 165 -2.92 -16.84 -11.15
CA VAL A 165 -1.63 -16.15 -10.96
C VAL A 165 -0.61 -16.56 -12.03
N ASP A 166 -0.65 -17.82 -12.48
CA ASP A 166 0.25 -18.32 -13.52
C ASP A 166 -0.05 -17.64 -14.87
N HIS A 167 -1.32 -17.39 -15.19
CA HIS A 167 -1.71 -16.58 -16.34
C HIS A 167 -1.23 -15.13 -16.24
N VAL A 168 -1.40 -14.47 -15.10
CA VAL A 168 -0.87 -13.11 -14.85
C VAL A 168 0.63 -13.06 -15.09
N SER A 169 1.36 -14.01 -14.51
CA SER A 169 2.82 -14.08 -14.62
C SER A 169 3.29 -14.26 -16.07
N ARG A 170 2.54 -14.99 -16.91
CA ARG A 170 2.85 -15.15 -18.34
C ARG A 170 2.66 -13.87 -19.12
N ILE A 171 1.63 -13.08 -18.81
CA ILE A 171 1.43 -11.78 -19.44
C ILE A 171 2.57 -10.85 -19.04
N MET A 172 2.85 -10.74 -17.74
CA MET A 172 3.94 -9.92 -17.22
C MET A 172 5.30 -10.33 -17.80
N ALA A 173 5.58 -11.62 -17.92
CA ALA A 173 6.84 -12.10 -18.50
C ALA A 173 7.04 -11.65 -19.95
N ARG A 174 5.96 -11.55 -20.75
CA ARG A 174 6.04 -11.02 -22.12
C ARG A 174 6.34 -9.52 -22.13
N GLU A 175 5.68 -8.75 -21.26
CA GLU A 175 5.79 -7.29 -21.22
C GLU A 175 7.08 -6.79 -20.55
N LEU A 176 7.60 -7.53 -19.57
CA LEU A 176 8.83 -7.21 -18.83
C LEU A 176 10.05 -7.99 -19.32
N HIS A 177 9.88 -8.84 -20.35
CA HIS A 177 10.92 -9.69 -20.92
C HIS A 177 11.60 -10.62 -19.90
N TRP A 178 10.82 -11.18 -18.97
CA TRP A 178 11.31 -12.14 -18.00
C TRP A 178 11.67 -13.47 -18.65
N THR A 179 12.74 -14.10 -18.17
CA THR A 179 12.99 -15.51 -18.45
C THR A 179 11.98 -16.39 -17.69
N GLU A 180 11.89 -17.66 -18.07
CA GLU A 180 11.06 -18.62 -17.33
C GLU A 180 11.55 -18.81 -15.88
N VAL A 181 12.84 -18.58 -15.62
CA VAL A 181 13.40 -18.61 -14.27
C VAL A 181 12.91 -17.42 -13.46
N ASP A 182 12.98 -16.21 -14.03
CA ASP A 182 12.51 -14.98 -13.37
C ASP A 182 11.00 -15.06 -13.08
N ARG A 183 10.20 -15.51 -14.06
CA ARG A 183 8.75 -15.68 -13.90
C ARG A 183 8.40 -16.63 -12.77
N LYS A 184 9.03 -17.81 -12.73
CA LYS A 184 8.79 -18.78 -11.65
C LYS A 184 9.22 -18.25 -10.30
N SER A 185 10.38 -17.57 -10.25
CA SER A 185 10.86 -16.92 -9.03
C SER A 185 9.85 -15.89 -8.52
N GLU A 186 9.33 -15.05 -9.42
CA GLU A 186 8.36 -14.02 -9.06
C GLU A 186 7.02 -14.60 -8.57
N VAL A 187 6.52 -15.68 -9.18
CA VAL A 187 5.33 -16.39 -8.69
C VAL A 187 5.55 -16.91 -7.27
N GLN A 188 6.72 -17.51 -6.98
CA GLN A 188 7.03 -17.99 -5.64
C GLN A 188 7.14 -16.84 -4.63
N THR A 189 7.78 -15.74 -5.01
CA THR A 189 7.85 -14.51 -4.19
C THR A 189 6.45 -14.00 -3.88
N PHE A 190 5.59 -13.86 -4.89
CA PHE A 190 4.22 -13.38 -4.70
C PHE A 190 3.42 -14.26 -3.74
N LEU A 191 3.45 -15.58 -3.91
CA LEU A 191 2.71 -16.51 -3.05
C LEU A 191 3.22 -16.45 -1.60
N LYS A 192 4.54 -16.43 -1.42
CA LYS A 192 5.17 -16.31 -0.10
C LYS A 192 4.80 -15.00 0.59
N GLU A 193 4.92 -13.87 -0.11
CA GLU A 193 4.66 -12.56 0.47
C GLU A 193 3.17 -12.33 0.75
N SER A 194 2.28 -12.78 -0.15
CA SER A 194 0.83 -12.71 0.08
C SER A 194 0.44 -13.48 1.33
N LYS A 195 0.95 -14.70 1.48
CA LYS A 195 0.74 -15.52 2.67
C LYS A 195 1.26 -14.83 3.93
N ARG A 196 2.51 -14.36 3.88
CA ARG A 196 3.18 -13.72 5.02
C ARG A 196 2.45 -12.46 5.51
N LEU A 197 1.93 -11.65 4.58
CA LEU A 197 1.33 -10.36 4.89
C LEU A 197 -0.15 -10.45 5.26
N PHE A 198 -0.87 -11.44 4.73
CA PHE A 198 -2.33 -11.43 4.72
C PHE A 198 -3.02 -12.66 5.33
N ASP A 199 -2.26 -13.71 5.67
CA ASP A 199 -2.82 -14.85 6.43
C ASP A 199 -3.33 -14.40 7.79
N VAL A 200 -4.23 -15.20 8.36
CA VAL A 200 -4.72 -15.02 9.72
C VAL A 200 -3.79 -15.76 10.67
N PRO A 201 -3.14 -15.07 11.64
CA PRO A 201 -2.36 -15.72 12.68
C PRO A 201 -3.22 -16.68 13.53
N ASP A 202 -2.66 -17.81 13.93
CA ASP A 202 -3.28 -18.70 14.92
C ASP A 202 -3.30 -18.02 16.30
N ILE A 203 -4.41 -18.14 17.05
CA ILE A 203 -4.60 -17.48 18.37
C ILE A 203 -4.80 -18.43 19.55
#